data_AF-A0A2G6ICV2-F1
#
_entry.id   AF-A0A2G6ICV2-F1
#
_cell.length_a   1.000
_cell.length_b   1.000
_cell.length_c   1.000
_cell.angle_alpha   90.00
_cell.angle_beta   90.00
_cell.angle_gamma   90.00
#
_symmetry.space_group_name_H-M   'P 1'
#
loop_
_entity.id
_entity.type
_entity.pdbx_description
1 polymer ?
#
loop_
_entity_poly.entity_id
_entity_poly.type
_entity_poly.pdbx_seq_one_letter_code
_entity_poly.pdbx_strand_id
1 'polypeptide(L)' 'MLTIRETALPGVLVLEPMRFHDARGFFSESWNRARLTDAGIDIDFVQDNHSLSHAAGTLRGLHFQTPPRA' A
#
# COMPACT_ATOMS: atom_id res chain seq x y z
N MET A 1 -14.37 5.38 3.84
CA MET A 1 -13.40 5.47 4.95
C MET A 1 -12.31 4.43 4.71
N LEU A 2 -11.05 4.76 4.97
CA LEU A 2 -9.94 3.81 4.92
C LEU A 2 -10.08 2.83 6.09
N THR A 3 -10.01 1.54 5.83
CA THR A 3 -9.95 0.50 6.89
C THR A 3 -8.51 0.04 7.06
N ILE A 4 -8.09 -0.13 8.32
CA ILE A 4 -6.73 -0.53 8.68
C ILE A 4 -6.83 -1.71 9.64
N ARG A 5 -6.08 -2.78 9.37
CA ARG A 5 -5.94 -3.93 10.28
C ARG A 5 -4.49 -4.31 10.48
N GLU A 6 -4.16 -4.71 11.70
CA GLU A 6 -2.87 -5.29 12.04
C GLU A 6 -2.76 -6.72 11.51
N THR A 7 -1.52 -7.14 11.26
CA THR A 7 -1.21 -8.54 10.96
C THR A 7 -0.52 -9.21 12.14
N ALA A 8 -0.26 -10.51 12.05
CA ALA A 8 0.52 -11.22 13.06
C ALA A 8 1.99 -10.75 13.14
N LEU A 9 2.50 -10.04 12.13
CA LEU A 9 3.82 -9.45 12.14
C LEU A 9 3.72 -7.98 12.59
N PRO A 10 4.30 -7.61 13.76
CA PRO A 10 4.21 -6.24 14.26
C PRO A 10 4.75 -5.21 13.27
N GLY A 11 4.05 -4.09 13.14
CA GLY A 11 4.39 -3.01 12.21
C GLY A 11 3.95 -3.25 10.76
N VAL A 12 3.42 -4.42 10.42
CA VAL A 12 2.82 -4.69 9.11
C VAL A 12 1.31 -4.54 9.19
N LEU A 13 0.79 -3.60 8.39
CA LEU A 13 -0.62 -3.23 8.33
C LEU A 13 -1.21 -3.59 6.97
N VAL A 14 -2.49 -3.98 6.95
CA VAL A 14 -3.28 -4.07 5.72
C VAL A 14 -4.19 -2.85 5.63
N LEU A 15 -4.03 -2.10 4.54
CA LEU A 15 -4.81 -0.92 4.20
C LEU A 15 -5.84 -1.28 3.13
N GLU A 16 -7.11 -0.99 3.39
CA GLU A 16 -8.20 -1.20 2.44
C GLU A 16 -8.85 0.15 2.07
N PRO A 17 -8.43 0.77 0.95
CA PRO A 17 -8.98 2.03 0.51
C PRO A 17 -10.41 1.84 -0.01
N MET A 18 -11.24 2.86 0.20
CA MET A 18 -12.60 2.87 -0.30
C MET A 18 -12.62 2.97 -1.83
N ARG A 19 -13.44 2.13 -2.46
CA ARG A 19 -13.73 2.17 -3.89
C ARG A 19 -15.10 2.80 -4.11
N PHE A 20 -15.13 3.87 -4.88
CA PHE A 20 -16.35 4.54 -5.33
C PHE A 20 -16.73 3.96 -6.69
N HIS A 21 -17.90 3.32 -6.78
CA HIS A 21 -18.33 2.61 -7.98
C HIS A 21 -19.36 3.39 -8.78
N ASP A 22 -19.27 3.31 -10.10
CA ASP A 22 -20.31 3.73 -11.04
C ASP A 22 -20.30 2.86 -12.30
N ALA A 23 -21.14 3.18 -13.29
CA ALA A 23 -21.28 2.39 -14.52
C ALA A 23 -19.98 2.29 -15.37
N ARG A 24 -18.99 3.14 -15.12
CA ARG A 24 -17.69 3.18 -15.83
C ARG A 24 -16.63 2.33 -15.15
N GLY A 25 -16.86 1.91 -13.88
CA GLY A 25 -15.91 1.17 -13.08
C GLY A 25 -15.84 1.66 -11.64
N PHE A 26 -14.63 1.90 -11.14
CA PHE A 26 -14.43 2.45 -9.81
C PHE A 26 -13.30 3.50 -9.77
N PHE A 27 -13.40 4.38 -8.79
CA PHE A 27 -12.34 5.31 -8.39
C PHE A 27 -11.90 4.99 -6.96
N SER A 28 -10.60 5.09 -6.68
CA SER A 28 -10.06 4.84 -5.34
C SER A 28 -8.80 5.68 -5.13
N GLU A 29 -8.75 6.40 -4.02
CA GLU A 29 -7.51 7.01 -3.53
C GLU A 29 -6.73 5.92 -2.78
N SER A 30 -5.76 5.28 -3.43
CA SER A 30 -4.91 4.24 -2.82
C SER A 30 -3.93 4.82 -1.79
N TRP A 31 -3.59 6.10 -1.91
CA TRP A 31 -2.77 6.85 -0.96
C TRP A 31 -3.34 8.26 -0.77
N ASN A 32 -3.32 8.75 0.46
CA ASN A 32 -3.67 10.12 0.82
C ASN A 32 -2.93 10.47 2.12
N ARG A 33 -1.99 11.42 2.07
CA ARG A 33 -1.16 11.81 3.23
C ARG A 33 -2.00 12.11 4.46
N ALA A 34 -2.96 13.03 4.34
CA ALA A 34 -3.77 13.46 5.49
C ALA A 34 -4.49 12.29 6.15
N ARG A 35 -5.15 11.42 5.36
CA ARG A 35 -5.86 10.25 5.89
C ARG A 35 -4.94 9.21 6.54
N LEU A 36 -3.73 9.03 6.02
CA LEU A 36 -2.74 8.11 6.60
C LEU A 36 -2.12 8.68 7.88
N THR A 37 -1.78 9.97 7.88
CA THR A 37 -1.29 10.67 9.08
C THR A 37 -2.33 10.66 10.20
N ASP A 38 -3.61 10.93 9.89
CA ASP A 38 -4.72 10.85 10.86
C ASP A 38 -4.89 9.45 11.46
N ALA A 39 -4.45 8.42 10.72
CA ALA A 39 -4.43 7.03 11.15
C ALA A 39 -3.14 6.61 11.86
N GLY A 40 -2.22 7.54 12.14
CA GLY A 40 -0.94 7.27 12.80
C GLY A 40 0.15 6.73 11.89
N ILE A 41 -0.04 6.79 10.57
CA ILE A 41 0.94 6.37 9.56
C ILE A 41 1.57 7.63 8.95
N ASP A 42 2.65 8.09 9.56
CA ASP A 42 3.44 9.21 9.08
C ASP A 42 4.70 8.73 8.36
N ILE A 43 4.55 8.45 7.06
CA ILE A 43 5.63 7.97 6.19
C ILE A 43 5.74 8.90 4.99
N ASP A 44 6.95 9.37 4.73
CA ASP A 44 7.27 10.17 3.55
C ASP A 44 7.79 9.26 2.43
N PHE A 45 6.88 8.78 1.59
CA PHE A 45 7.26 8.01 0.40
C PHE A 45 7.95 8.92 -0.63
N VAL A 46 9.19 8.57 -1.01
CA VAL A 46 10.02 9.36 -1.95
C VAL A 46 10.16 8.71 -3.33
N GLN A 47 9.65 7.49 -3.51
CA GLN A 47 9.75 6.76 -4.76
C GLN A 47 8.53 5.84 -4.95
N ASP A 48 7.99 5.87 -6.17
CA ASP A 48 6.96 4.93 -6.62
C ASP A 48 7.55 3.92 -7.59
N ASN A 49 7.18 2.66 -7.43
CA ASN A 49 7.56 1.57 -8.33
C ASN A 49 6.30 0.91 -8.87
N HIS A 50 6.28 0.57 -10.16
CA HIS A 50 5.21 -0.18 -10.80
C HIS A 50 5.81 -1.35 -11.57
N SER A 51 5.31 -2.57 -11.34
CA SER A 51 5.81 -3.77 -11.99
C SER A 51 4.66 -4.61 -12.54
N LEU A 52 4.88 -5.21 -13.70
CA LEU A 52 3.98 -6.16 -14.33
C LEU A 52 4.64 -7.54 -14.38
N SER A 53 3.94 -8.57 -13.89
CA SER A 53 4.31 -9.97 -14.11
C SER A 53 3.33 -10.57 -15.11
N HIS A 54 3.81 -10.92 -16.31
CA HIS A 54 2.93 -11.44 -17.37
C HIS A 54 2.50 -12.90 -17.12
N ALA A 55 3.43 -13.74 -16.67
CA ALA A 55 3.16 -15.16 -16.40
C ALA A 55 2.70 -15.38 -14.96
N ALA A 56 1.61 -16.15 -14.80
CA ALA A 56 1.22 -16.70 -13.50
C ALA A 56 2.37 -17.52 -12.89
N GLY A 57 2.59 -17.41 -11.58
CA GLY A 57 3.70 -18.08 -10.89
C GLY A 57 5.04 -17.34 -10.96
N THR A 58 5.10 -16.14 -11.54
CA THR A 58 6.32 -15.30 -11.47
C THR A 58 6.60 -14.92 -10.01
N LEU A 59 7.73 -15.37 -9.47
CA LEU A 59 8.20 -15.02 -8.13
C LEU A 59 9.09 -13.76 -8.16
N ARG A 60 8.82 -12.80 -7.26
CA ARG A 60 9.68 -11.61 -7.02
C ARG A 60 9.91 -11.50 -5.52
N GLY A 61 11.14 -11.63 -5.05
CA GLY A 61 11.47 -11.57 -3.62
C GLY A 61 12.31 -12.77 -3.13
N LEU A 62 12.62 -12.83 -1.83
CA LEU A 62 12.35 -11.79 -0.81
C LEU A 62 13.39 -10.65 -0.90
N HIS A 63 12.93 -9.40 -0.84
CA HIS A 63 13.78 -8.21 -0.95
C HIS A 63 13.64 -7.34 0.30
N PHE A 64 14.75 -6.76 0.75
CA PHE A 64 14.79 -5.73 1.78
C PHE A 64 16.00 -4.83 1.53
N GLN A 65 15.98 -3.61 2.08
CA GLN A 65 17.16 -2.75 2.11
C GLN A 65 17.71 -2.72 3.53
N THR A 66 19.03 -2.84 3.68
CA THR A 66 19.67 -2.78 4.99
C THR A 66 19.65 -1.34 5.52
N PRO A 67 19.42 -1.13 6.83
CA PRO A 67 19.67 0.16 7.46
C PRO A 67 21.11 0.66 7.17
N PRO A 68 21.33 1.98 7.05
CA PRO A 68 20.40 3.08 7.30
C PRO A 68 19.62 3.53 6.06
N ARG A 69 19.73 2.82 4.93
CA ARG A 69 19.07 3.23 3.69
C ARG A 69 17.70 2.55 3.63
N ALA A 70 16.64 3.33 3.55
CA ALA A 70 15.29 2.96 3.14
C ALA A 70 14.69 4.19 2.45
#